data_AF-A0A961U8A3-F1
#
_entry.id   AF-A0A961U8A3-F1
#
_cell.length_a   1.000
_cell.length_b   1.000
_cell.length_c   1.000
_cell.angle_alpha   90.00
_cell.angle_beta   90.00
_cell.angle_gamma   90.00
#
_symmetry.space_group_name_H-M   'P 1'
#
loop_
_entity.id
_entity.type
_entity.pdbx_description
1 polymer ?
#
loop_
_entity_poly.entity_id
_entity_poly.type
_entity_poly.pdbx_seq_one_letter_code
_entity_poly.pdbx_strand_id
1 'polypeptide(L)'
;MSLTPSDDAEALAGLRREIDEIDAEMHVLLQRRADVIGRLVSVKKTKTGAAFRPEREAAMMQRLAARHRGELPFLTIAHIWRVIISTFTQLQAPYRVHLGGSDPALRDIARYQFGFSTPLVSHPGRDSALSTLNNAASDLALVLNGGDSDWWTPAVARGSHVIAAIPEIAVRDADAFAPALVFAAASVAVDELPRAVLALACDDAGALARVIETGSATILCGPVETGTRALVAIERTDVAGFLETAQARGVAVTPAGGAAIPVAPATA
;
A
#
# COMPACT_ATOMS: atom_id res chain seq x y z
N MET A 1 -30.13 -17.38 -40.36
CA MET A 1 -29.12 -18.07 -41.17
C MET A 1 -28.29 -18.88 -40.18
N SER A 2 -28.60 -20.17 -40.02
CA SER A 2 -27.85 -21.06 -39.11
C SER A 2 -26.49 -21.35 -39.76
N LEU A 3 -25.41 -20.96 -39.08
CA LEU A 3 -24.05 -21.33 -39.45
C LEU A 3 -23.88 -22.85 -39.30
N THR A 4 -23.09 -23.45 -40.19
CA THR A 4 -22.80 -24.90 -40.12
C THR A 4 -21.66 -25.15 -39.13
N PRO A 5 -21.54 -26.36 -38.54
CA PRO A 5 -20.50 -26.65 -37.54
C PRO A 5 -19.05 -26.43 -38.02
N SER A 6 -18.83 -26.39 -39.34
CA SER A 6 -17.53 -26.10 -39.95
C SER A 6 -17.21 -24.60 -39.97
N ASP A 7 -18.23 -23.75 -40.17
CA ASP A 7 -18.08 -22.29 -40.19
C ASP A 7 -17.77 -21.76 -38.78
N ASP A 8 -18.39 -22.36 -37.76
CA ASP A 8 -18.12 -22.05 -36.35
C ASP A 8 -16.68 -22.43 -35.95
N ALA A 9 -16.14 -23.51 -36.50
CA ALA A 9 -14.77 -23.94 -36.24
C ALA A 9 -13.73 -22.99 -36.87
N GLU A 10 -14.00 -22.50 -38.08
CA GLU A 10 -13.14 -21.52 -38.75
C GLU A 10 -13.20 -20.15 -38.06
N ALA A 11 -14.40 -19.69 -37.67
CA ALA A 11 -14.58 -18.47 -36.90
C ALA A 11 -13.85 -18.52 -35.56
N LEU A 12 -13.95 -19.65 -34.83
CA LEU A 12 -13.23 -19.87 -33.58
C LEU A 12 -11.70 -19.86 -33.78
N ALA A 13 -11.21 -20.44 -34.86
CA ALA A 13 -9.79 -20.41 -35.21
C ALA A 13 -9.30 -18.99 -35.54
N GLY A 14 -10.16 -18.16 -36.15
CA GLY A 14 -9.91 -16.73 -36.35
C GLY A 14 -9.73 -15.99 -35.03
N LEU A 15 -10.69 -16.13 -34.11
CA LEU A 15 -10.66 -15.47 -32.80
C LEU A 15 -9.45 -15.88 -31.95
N ARG A 16 -9.03 -17.14 -32.00
CA ARG A 16 -7.83 -17.60 -31.28
C ARG A 16 -6.55 -16.96 -31.80
N ARG A 17 -6.42 -16.80 -33.12
CA ARG A 17 -5.27 -16.10 -33.71
C ARG A 17 -5.22 -14.64 -33.27
N GLU A 18 -6.36 -13.97 -33.20
CA GLU A 18 -6.44 -12.59 -32.69
C GLU A 18 -5.98 -12.50 -31.23
N ILE A 19 -6.34 -13.46 -30.37
CA ILE A 19 -5.84 -13.54 -28.99
C ILE A 19 -4.32 -13.73 -28.96
N ASP A 20 -3.79 -14.68 -29.74
CA ASP A 20 -2.35 -14.96 -29.79
C ASP A 20 -1.54 -13.73 -30.27
N GLU A 21 -2.06 -12.97 -31.23
CA GLU A 21 -1.47 -11.72 -31.71
C GLU A 21 -1.44 -10.66 -30.60
N ILE A 22 -2.55 -10.48 -29.87
CA ILE A 22 -2.63 -9.56 -28.73
C ILE A 22 -1.65 -9.95 -27.62
N ASP A 23 -1.55 -11.25 -27.30
CA ASP A 23 -0.62 -11.76 -26.28
C ASP A 23 0.85 -11.51 -26.66
N ALA A 24 1.20 -11.69 -27.93
CA ALA A 24 2.53 -11.37 -28.43
C ALA A 24 2.85 -9.87 -28.30
N GLU A 25 1.91 -8.99 -28.64
CA GLU A 25 2.08 -7.54 -28.47
C GLU A 25 2.22 -7.14 -27.00
N MET A 26 1.41 -7.70 -26.11
CA MET A 26 1.53 -7.47 -24.67
C MET A 26 2.92 -7.86 -24.15
N HIS A 27 3.45 -9.00 -24.59
CA HIS A 27 4.79 -9.43 -24.20
C HIS A 27 5.86 -8.43 -24.68
N VAL A 28 5.80 -7.97 -25.94
CA VAL A 28 6.72 -6.95 -26.47
C VAL A 28 6.64 -5.65 -25.66
N LEU A 29 5.45 -5.20 -25.29
CA LEU A 29 5.26 -4.00 -24.47
C LEU A 29 5.86 -4.15 -23.07
N LEU A 30 5.74 -5.33 -22.45
CA LEU A 30 6.34 -5.63 -21.15
C LEU A 30 7.87 -5.64 -21.23
N GLN A 31 8.46 -6.24 -22.27
CA GLN A 31 9.91 -6.22 -22.48
C GLN A 31 10.44 -4.80 -22.71
N ARG A 32 9.75 -4.01 -23.55
CA ARG A 32 10.10 -2.60 -23.77
C ARG A 32 10.03 -1.80 -22.47
N ARG A 33 9.07 -2.08 -21.59
CA ARG A 33 9.00 -1.45 -20.25
C ARG A 33 10.23 -1.84 -19.41
N ALA A 34 10.74 -3.07 -19.55
CA ALA A 34 11.92 -3.53 -18.81
C ALA A 34 13.17 -2.78 -19.26
N ASP A 35 13.34 -2.59 -20.56
CA ASP A 35 14.43 -1.78 -21.12
C ASP A 35 14.39 -0.31 -20.66
N VAL A 36 13.19 0.28 -20.56
CA VAL A 36 13.02 1.64 -20.01
C VAL A 36 13.46 1.69 -18.55
N ILE A 37 13.06 0.70 -17.75
CA ILE A 37 13.44 0.63 -16.34
C ILE A 37 14.95 0.39 -16.16
N GLY A 38 15.56 -0.48 -16.96
CA GLY A 38 17.02 -0.67 -16.95
C GLY A 38 17.78 0.63 -17.22
N ARG A 39 17.33 1.42 -18.19
CA ARG A 39 17.88 2.76 -18.47
C ARG A 39 17.59 3.76 -17.34
N LEU A 40 16.42 3.69 -16.70
CA LEU A 40 16.10 4.56 -15.57
C LEU A 40 17.04 4.31 -14.39
N VAL A 41 17.35 3.05 -14.09
CA VAL A 41 18.27 2.64 -13.02
C VAL A 41 19.69 3.13 -13.31
N SER A 42 20.18 2.97 -14.54
CA SER A 42 21.54 3.40 -14.90
C SER A 42 21.75 4.92 -14.77
N VAL A 43 20.70 5.71 -14.99
CA VAL A 43 20.71 7.18 -14.79
C VAL A 43 20.65 7.54 -13.31
N LYS A 44 19.82 6.85 -12.51
CA LYS A 44 19.55 7.25 -11.13
C LYS A 44 20.67 6.97 -10.12
N LYS A 45 21.73 6.24 -10.52
CA LYS A 45 23.03 5.90 -9.86
C LYS A 45 23.09 5.65 -8.35
N THR A 46 22.27 6.23 -7.50
CA THR A 46 22.13 5.94 -6.08
C THR A 46 20.89 6.69 -5.57
N LYS A 47 19.84 5.99 -5.16
CA LYS A 47 18.90 6.54 -4.17
C LYS A 47 18.88 5.59 -2.99
N THR A 48 19.44 6.06 -1.88
CA THR A 48 19.23 5.52 -0.55
C THR A 48 17.75 5.67 -0.19
N GLY A 49 17.13 4.61 0.33
CA GLY A 49 15.72 4.56 0.74
C GLY A 49 14.94 3.45 0.03
N ALA A 50 13.78 3.07 0.59
CA ALA A 50 12.93 2.02 0.05
C ALA A 50 12.53 2.29 -1.42
N ALA A 51 12.59 1.23 -2.22
CA ALA A 51 12.20 1.23 -3.64
C ALA A 51 10.68 1.43 -3.80
N PHE A 52 9.92 0.90 -2.85
CA PHE A 52 8.48 1.00 -2.79
C PHE A 52 8.04 2.44 -2.48
N ARG A 53 7.23 3.01 -3.39
CA ARG A 53 6.73 4.39 -3.33
C ARG A 53 5.21 4.36 -3.45
N PRO A 54 4.49 4.21 -2.33
CA PRO A 54 3.05 3.96 -2.36
C PRO A 54 2.26 5.11 -2.98
N GLU A 55 2.70 6.37 -2.84
CA GLU A 55 2.13 7.51 -3.57
C GLU A 55 2.11 7.28 -5.08
N ARG A 56 3.23 6.83 -5.63
CA ARG A 56 3.42 6.68 -7.07
C ARG A 56 2.55 5.55 -7.59
N GLU A 57 2.43 4.47 -6.82
CA GLU A 57 1.55 3.34 -7.14
C GLU A 57 0.09 3.77 -7.08
N ALA A 58 -0.34 4.44 -6.01
CA ALA A 58 -1.69 4.97 -5.86
C ALA A 58 -2.05 5.92 -7.01
N ALA A 59 -1.16 6.86 -7.37
CA ALA A 59 -1.38 7.77 -8.50
C ALA A 59 -1.46 7.03 -9.85
N MET A 60 -0.68 5.95 -10.03
CA MET A 60 -0.82 5.06 -11.20
C MET A 60 -2.17 4.36 -11.22
N MET A 61 -2.64 3.84 -10.08
CA MET A 61 -3.93 3.17 -9.94
C MET A 61 -5.10 4.14 -10.18
N GLN A 62 -5.02 5.38 -9.69
CA GLN A 62 -6.01 6.43 -9.97
C GLN A 62 -6.13 6.72 -11.46
N ARG A 63 -4.99 6.91 -12.15
CA ARG A 63 -4.99 7.12 -13.62
C ARG A 63 -5.52 5.90 -14.37
N LEU A 64 -5.24 4.69 -13.88
CA LEU A 64 -5.76 3.45 -14.44
C LEU A 64 -7.28 3.35 -14.31
N ALA A 65 -7.82 3.67 -13.12
CA ALA A 65 -9.25 3.70 -12.85
C ALA A 65 -9.97 4.72 -13.73
N ALA A 66 -9.44 5.96 -13.82
CA ALA A 66 -10.06 7.04 -14.57
C ALA A 66 -10.25 6.72 -16.07
N ARG A 67 -9.30 5.99 -16.66
CA ARG A 67 -9.33 5.59 -18.08
C ARG A 67 -9.96 4.22 -18.35
N HIS A 68 -10.31 3.45 -17.32
CA HIS A 68 -10.82 2.09 -17.48
C HIS A 68 -12.21 2.10 -18.14
N ARG A 69 -12.39 1.30 -19.19
CA ARG A 69 -13.62 1.13 -19.97
C ARG A 69 -13.68 -0.32 -20.48
N GLY A 70 -14.87 -0.81 -20.83
CA GLY A 70 -15.08 -2.14 -21.38
C GLY A 70 -15.61 -3.15 -20.36
N GLU A 71 -15.66 -4.42 -20.76
CA GLU A 71 -16.34 -5.50 -20.02
C GLU A 71 -15.47 -6.17 -18.97
N LEU A 72 -14.15 -6.02 -19.05
CA LEU A 72 -13.22 -6.65 -18.11
C LEU A 72 -13.33 -5.98 -16.72
N PRO A 73 -13.52 -6.73 -15.62
CA PRO A 73 -13.63 -6.13 -14.29
C PRO A 73 -12.41 -5.31 -13.90
N PHE A 74 -12.63 -4.10 -13.36
CA PHE A 74 -11.55 -3.19 -12.95
C PHE A 74 -10.59 -3.84 -11.94
N LEU A 75 -11.10 -4.65 -11.01
CA LEU A 75 -10.30 -5.31 -9.99
C LEU A 75 -9.24 -6.24 -10.62
N THR A 76 -9.60 -6.95 -11.69
CA THR A 76 -8.67 -7.78 -12.46
C THR A 76 -7.54 -6.94 -13.06
N ILE A 77 -7.88 -5.81 -13.68
CA ILE A 77 -6.91 -4.87 -14.25
C ILE A 77 -5.99 -4.29 -13.16
N ALA A 78 -6.55 -3.92 -12.02
CA ALA A 78 -5.79 -3.40 -10.89
C ALA A 78 -4.78 -4.44 -10.35
N HIS A 79 -5.15 -5.72 -10.28
CA HIS A 79 -4.23 -6.79 -9.85
C HIS A 79 -3.09 -7.02 -10.85
N ILE A 80 -3.40 -7.08 -12.15
CA ILE A 80 -2.37 -7.20 -13.20
C ILE A 80 -1.38 -6.03 -13.11
N TRP A 81 -1.89 -4.81 -12.99
CA TRP A 81 -1.04 -3.63 -12.86
C TRP A 81 -0.20 -3.65 -11.58
N ARG A 82 -0.73 -4.14 -10.46
CA ARG A 82 0.02 -4.26 -9.21
C ARG A 82 1.21 -5.20 -9.38
N VAL A 83 1.00 -6.38 -9.99
CA VAL A 83 2.08 -7.34 -10.28
C VAL A 83 3.13 -6.71 -11.20
N ILE A 84 2.69 -5.99 -12.24
CA ILE A 84 3.59 -5.28 -13.17
C ILE A 84 4.36 -4.17 -12.44
N ILE A 85 3.75 -3.46 -11.50
CA ILE A 85 4.43 -2.41 -10.74
C ILE A 85 5.43 -3.04 -9.77
N SER A 86 4.99 -3.97 -8.93
CA SER A 86 5.81 -4.57 -7.88
C SER A 86 7.04 -5.29 -8.44
N THR A 87 6.88 -6.03 -9.56
CA THR A 87 7.98 -6.71 -10.24
C THR A 87 9.06 -5.72 -10.69
N PHE A 88 8.66 -4.57 -11.24
CA PHE A 88 9.63 -3.60 -11.75
C PHE A 88 10.16 -2.67 -10.66
N THR A 89 9.44 -2.50 -9.55
CA THR A 89 9.98 -1.92 -8.32
C THR A 89 11.11 -2.81 -7.79
N GLN A 90 10.90 -4.14 -7.76
CA GLN A 90 11.93 -5.11 -7.37
C GLN A 90 13.16 -5.07 -8.28
N LEU A 91 12.97 -4.93 -9.60
CA LEU A 91 14.09 -4.81 -10.56
C LEU A 91 14.88 -3.50 -10.40
N GLN A 92 14.22 -2.41 -9.94
CA GLN A 92 14.89 -1.12 -9.77
C GLN A 92 15.82 -1.09 -8.56
N ALA A 93 15.33 -1.60 -7.44
CA ALA A 93 16.07 -1.67 -6.19
C ALA A 93 15.49 -2.84 -5.37
N PRO A 94 16.22 -3.97 -5.26
CA PRO A 94 15.76 -5.12 -4.51
C PRO A 94 15.50 -4.79 -3.04
N TYR A 95 14.37 -5.27 -2.51
CA TYR A 95 14.00 -5.19 -1.11
C TYR A 95 13.31 -6.49 -0.68
N ARG A 96 13.09 -6.64 0.63
CA ARG A 96 12.35 -7.75 1.24
C ARG A 96 11.17 -7.21 2.04
N VAL A 97 10.15 -8.05 2.23
CA VAL A 97 9.01 -7.75 3.10
C VAL A 97 8.99 -8.70 4.29
N HIS A 98 9.13 -8.14 5.49
CA HIS A 98 9.13 -8.84 6.77
C HIS A 98 7.70 -8.93 7.32
N LEU A 99 7.17 -10.14 7.42
CA LEU A 99 5.82 -10.42 7.90
C LEU A 99 5.82 -10.57 9.42
N GLY A 100 5.13 -9.69 10.13
CA GLY A 100 5.08 -9.67 11.60
C GLY A 100 4.14 -10.68 12.24
N GLY A 101 4.17 -11.94 11.80
CA GLY A 101 3.38 -13.03 12.35
C GLY A 101 3.23 -14.19 11.36
N SER A 102 2.56 -15.25 11.81
CA SER A 102 2.30 -16.47 11.05
C SER A 102 0.86 -16.57 10.50
N ASP A 103 0.07 -15.50 10.60
CA ASP A 103 -1.29 -15.47 10.07
C ASP A 103 -1.26 -15.68 8.54
N PRO A 104 -1.96 -16.69 7.99
CA PRO A 104 -2.04 -16.91 6.55
C PRO A 104 -2.52 -15.68 5.77
N ALA A 105 -3.45 -14.90 6.34
CA ALA A 105 -3.97 -13.69 5.70
C ALA A 105 -2.86 -12.66 5.44
N LEU A 106 -1.83 -12.61 6.29
CA LEU A 106 -0.70 -11.70 6.12
C LEU A 106 0.12 -12.05 4.86
N ARG A 107 0.22 -13.34 4.52
CA ARG A 107 0.86 -13.79 3.29
C ARG A 107 0.03 -13.41 2.07
N ASP A 108 -1.29 -13.54 2.15
CA ASP A 108 -2.19 -13.21 1.05
C ASP A 108 -2.17 -11.71 0.77
N ILE A 109 -2.22 -10.88 1.82
CA ILE A 109 -2.06 -9.42 1.73
C ILE A 109 -0.70 -9.05 1.13
N ALA A 110 0.37 -9.72 1.56
CA ALA A 110 1.71 -9.47 1.02
C ALA A 110 1.80 -9.79 -0.47
N ARG A 111 1.19 -10.89 -0.93
CA ARG A 111 1.16 -11.24 -2.36
C ARG A 111 0.25 -10.33 -3.16
N TYR A 112 -0.87 -9.92 -2.57
CA TYR A 112 -1.77 -8.94 -3.15
C TYR A 112 -1.07 -7.60 -3.41
N GLN A 113 -0.28 -7.09 -2.45
CA GLN A 113 0.40 -5.79 -2.60
C GLN A 113 1.72 -5.89 -3.37
N PHE A 114 2.58 -6.85 -3.02
CA PHE A 114 3.98 -6.88 -3.47
C PHE A 114 4.26 -7.93 -4.55
N GLY A 115 3.25 -8.70 -4.96
CA GLY A 115 3.37 -9.74 -5.99
C GLY A 115 4.30 -10.90 -5.59
N PHE A 116 4.78 -11.63 -6.60
CA PHE A 116 5.56 -12.86 -6.39
C PHE A 116 7.09 -12.68 -6.46
N SER A 117 7.57 -11.62 -7.12
CA SER A 117 9.01 -11.35 -7.26
C SER A 117 9.68 -10.84 -5.99
N THR A 118 8.89 -10.28 -5.07
CA THR A 118 9.39 -9.75 -3.79
C THR A 118 9.57 -10.88 -2.78
N PRO A 119 10.77 -11.07 -2.19
CA PRO A 119 10.98 -12.05 -1.13
C PRO A 119 10.21 -11.70 0.14
N LEU A 120 9.52 -12.69 0.71
CA LEU A 120 8.82 -12.56 1.99
C LEU A 120 9.64 -13.26 3.09
N VAL A 121 9.77 -12.62 4.25
CA VAL A 121 10.44 -13.17 5.44
C VAL A 121 9.44 -13.25 6.57
N SER A 122 9.15 -14.45 7.06
CA SER A 122 8.23 -14.63 8.19
C SER A 122 8.94 -14.42 9.51
N HIS A 123 8.32 -13.67 10.41
CA HIS A 123 8.77 -13.47 11.78
C HIS A 123 7.70 -13.99 12.78
N PRO A 124 8.09 -14.35 14.01
CA PRO A 124 7.13 -14.83 15.02
C PRO A 124 6.06 -13.81 15.41
N GLY A 125 6.33 -12.51 15.25
CA GLY A 125 5.41 -11.44 15.61
C GLY A 125 5.85 -10.05 15.14
N ARG A 126 4.98 -9.06 15.38
CA ARG A 126 5.11 -7.67 14.89
C ARG A 126 6.44 -7.03 15.25
N ASP A 127 6.85 -7.10 16.52
CA ASP A 127 8.06 -6.44 16.98
C ASP A 127 9.35 -7.03 16.36
N SER A 128 9.39 -8.35 16.13
CA SER A 128 10.55 -8.99 15.45
C SER A 128 10.67 -8.54 14.00
N ALA A 129 9.56 -8.40 13.27
CA ALA A 129 9.58 -7.85 11.91
C ALA A 129 10.00 -6.37 11.91
N LEU A 130 9.41 -5.55 12.79
CA LEU A 130 9.65 -4.10 12.85
C LEU A 130 11.09 -3.76 13.29
N SER A 131 11.63 -4.50 14.26
CA SER A 131 13.02 -4.30 14.72
C SER A 131 14.07 -4.63 13.65
N THR A 132 13.73 -5.48 12.68
CA THR A 132 14.62 -5.79 11.55
C THR A 132 14.91 -4.56 10.68
N LEU A 133 13.96 -3.62 10.60
CA LEU A 133 14.09 -2.39 9.81
C LEU A 133 15.25 -1.49 10.26
N ASN A 134 15.69 -1.60 11.52
CA ASN A 134 16.82 -0.83 12.05
C ASN A 134 18.13 -1.15 11.32
N ASN A 135 18.28 -2.37 10.82
CA ASN A 135 19.48 -2.85 10.14
C ASN A 135 19.29 -3.07 8.63
N ALA A 136 18.06 -2.88 8.13
CA ALA A 136 17.68 -3.14 6.74
C ALA A 136 16.91 -1.94 6.16
N ALA A 137 17.62 -0.84 5.90
CA ALA A 137 17.03 0.46 5.55
C ALA A 137 16.18 0.48 4.25
N SER A 138 16.40 -0.50 3.36
CA SER A 138 15.63 -0.65 2.11
C SER A 138 14.44 -1.59 2.23
N ASP A 139 14.37 -2.39 3.29
CA ASP A 139 13.34 -3.41 3.48
C ASP A 139 12.08 -2.80 4.12
N LEU A 140 10.99 -3.56 4.04
CA LEU A 140 9.68 -3.18 4.54
C LEU A 140 9.19 -4.20 5.56
N ALA A 141 8.37 -3.77 6.51
CA ALA A 141 7.62 -4.68 7.38
C ALA A 141 6.12 -4.57 7.12
N LEU A 142 5.44 -5.70 7.04
CA LEU A 142 3.99 -5.79 6.91
C LEU A 142 3.43 -6.42 8.18
N VAL A 143 2.49 -5.73 8.81
CA VAL A 143 1.85 -6.17 10.06
C VAL A 143 0.34 -6.03 9.96
N LEU A 144 -0.41 -7.02 10.43
CA LEU A 144 -1.86 -6.90 10.54
C LEU A 144 -2.21 -5.79 11.52
N ASN A 145 -3.10 -4.91 11.06
CA ASN A 145 -3.74 -3.90 11.85
C ASN A 145 -4.86 -4.57 12.66
N GLY A 146 -4.65 -4.72 13.96
CA GLY A 146 -5.64 -5.33 14.83
C GLY A 146 -5.17 -5.40 16.28
N GLY A 147 -6.14 -5.38 17.19
CA GLY A 147 -5.94 -5.36 18.63
C GLY A 147 -6.04 -3.94 19.22
N ASP A 148 -6.69 -3.84 20.38
CA ASP A 148 -6.85 -2.62 21.16
C ASP A 148 -5.57 -2.28 21.95
N SER A 149 -4.43 -2.24 21.27
CA SER A 149 -3.13 -2.00 21.91
C SER A 149 -2.24 -1.05 21.13
N ASP A 150 -1.23 -0.53 21.83
CA ASP A 150 -0.26 0.45 21.37
C ASP A 150 1.03 -0.22 20.84
N TRP A 151 0.91 -1.42 20.26
CA TRP A 151 2.01 -2.26 19.77
C TRP A 151 2.94 -1.55 18.78
N TRP A 152 2.47 -0.50 18.10
CA TRP A 152 3.23 0.30 17.14
C TRP A 152 4.18 1.30 17.83
N THR A 153 3.96 1.62 19.10
CA THR A 153 4.72 2.64 19.86
C THR A 153 6.24 2.37 19.84
N PRO A 154 6.73 1.15 20.13
CA PRO A 154 8.16 0.86 20.07
C PRO A 154 8.75 1.06 18.67
N ALA A 155 7.99 0.75 17.61
CA ALA A 155 8.47 0.91 16.24
C ALA A 155 8.61 2.39 15.85
N VAL A 156 7.60 3.22 16.16
CA VAL A 156 7.66 4.67 15.94
C VAL A 156 8.80 5.30 16.75
N ALA A 157 8.98 4.88 18.01
CA ALA A 157 10.08 5.36 18.85
C ALA A 157 11.48 5.00 18.31
N ARG A 158 11.60 3.90 17.56
CA ARG A 158 12.83 3.49 16.85
C ARG A 158 13.01 4.22 15.50
N GLY A 159 12.06 5.06 15.10
CA GLY A 159 12.08 5.79 13.84
C GLY A 159 11.50 5.00 12.67
N SER A 160 10.81 3.89 12.89
CA SER A 160 10.06 3.23 11.80
C SER A 160 8.85 4.10 11.41
N HIS A 161 8.64 4.26 10.11
CA HIS A 161 7.55 5.05 9.56
C HIS A 161 6.51 4.15 8.92
N VAL A 162 5.23 4.40 9.20
CA VAL A 162 4.16 3.92 8.32
C VAL A 162 4.28 4.62 6.98
N ILE A 163 4.19 3.86 5.90
CA ILE A 163 4.24 4.39 4.53
C ILE A 163 3.01 4.03 3.70
N ALA A 164 2.26 3.00 4.10
CA ALA A 164 1.01 2.59 3.46
C ALA A 164 0.07 1.86 4.43
N ALA A 165 -1.23 1.94 4.15
CA ALA A 165 -2.27 1.13 4.77
C ALA A 165 -2.98 0.31 3.68
N ILE A 166 -3.13 -1.00 3.89
CA ILE A 166 -3.64 -1.95 2.90
C ILE A 166 -4.98 -2.52 3.43
N PRO A 167 -5.99 -2.72 2.56
CA PRO A 167 -5.98 -2.47 1.11
C PRO A 167 -6.13 -1.00 0.71
N GLU A 168 -5.33 -0.57 -0.29
CA GLU A 168 -5.44 0.73 -0.98
C GLU A 168 -6.63 0.81 -1.97
N ILE A 169 -7.47 -0.22 -2.06
CA ILE A 169 -8.73 -0.16 -2.80
C ILE A 169 -9.75 -0.78 -1.86
N ALA A 170 -10.72 0.02 -1.42
CA ALA A 170 -11.87 -0.50 -0.71
C ALA A 170 -12.68 -1.34 -1.69
N VAL A 171 -12.42 -2.65 -1.72
CA VAL A 171 -13.30 -3.58 -2.41
C VAL A 171 -14.59 -3.58 -1.59
N ARG A 172 -15.69 -3.11 -2.20
CA ARG A 172 -17.03 -3.20 -1.61
C ARG A 172 -17.48 -4.67 -1.68
N ASP A 173 -16.86 -5.55 -0.92
CA ASP A 173 -17.35 -6.91 -0.71
C ASP A 173 -16.78 -7.54 0.57
N ALA A 174 -17.51 -8.52 1.10
CA ALA A 174 -17.28 -9.17 2.40
C ALA A 174 -15.93 -9.93 2.55
N ASP A 175 -15.17 -10.07 1.45
CA ASP A 175 -13.85 -10.73 1.40
C ASP A 175 -12.66 -9.74 1.54
N ALA A 176 -12.91 -8.53 2.02
CA ALA A 176 -11.85 -7.56 2.25
C ALA A 176 -10.80 -8.11 3.24
N PHE A 177 -9.53 -8.09 2.85
CA PHE A 177 -8.42 -8.51 3.70
C PHE A 177 -8.46 -7.78 5.05
N ALA A 178 -8.05 -8.47 6.12
CA ALA A 178 -7.74 -7.82 7.38
C ALA A 178 -6.80 -6.63 7.11
N PRO A 179 -7.11 -5.41 7.61
CA PRO A 179 -6.31 -4.26 7.32
C PRO A 179 -4.87 -4.50 7.78
N ALA A 180 -3.90 -3.97 7.04
CA ALA A 180 -2.49 -4.12 7.36
C ALA A 180 -1.76 -2.80 7.17
N LEU A 181 -0.67 -2.63 7.93
CA LEU A 181 0.21 -1.47 7.82
C LEU A 181 1.57 -1.90 7.26
N VAL A 182 2.10 -1.06 6.37
CA VAL A 182 3.45 -1.18 5.83
C VAL A 182 4.34 -0.18 6.54
N PHE A 183 5.41 -0.67 7.15
CA PHE A 183 6.45 0.13 7.79
C PHE A 183 7.73 0.11 6.97
N ALA A 184 8.47 1.22 7.01
CA ALA A 184 9.82 1.35 6.49
C ALA A 184 10.74 2.02 7.52
N ALA A 185 12.05 1.97 7.29
CA ALA A 185 13.03 2.63 8.13
C ALA A 185 12.96 4.17 8.05
N ALA A 186 13.50 4.85 9.07
CA ALA A 186 13.53 6.31 9.19
C ALA A 186 14.11 7.05 7.97
N SER A 187 15.02 6.39 7.24
CA SER A 187 15.67 6.96 6.06
C SER A 187 14.73 7.18 4.85
N VAL A 188 13.49 6.67 4.92
CA VAL A 188 12.51 6.83 3.84
C VAL A 188 11.78 8.16 4.00
N ALA A 189 11.99 9.05 3.03
CA ALA A 189 11.24 10.30 2.93
C ALA A 189 9.74 10.02 2.80
N VAL A 190 8.96 10.54 3.74
CA VAL A 190 7.49 10.38 3.78
C VAL A 190 6.75 11.65 3.36
N ASP A 191 7.44 12.77 3.18
CA ASP A 191 6.84 14.09 2.91
C ASP A 191 6.13 14.18 1.56
N GLU A 192 6.48 13.30 0.64
CA GLU A 192 5.83 13.18 -0.68
C GLU A 192 4.49 12.41 -0.61
N LEU A 193 4.16 11.77 0.52
CA LEU A 193 2.90 11.02 0.69
C LEU A 193 1.73 11.98 0.97
N PRO A 194 0.52 11.74 0.43
CA PRO A 194 -0.58 12.69 0.52
C PRO A 194 -1.09 12.91 1.94
N ARG A 195 -1.06 11.87 2.79
CA ARG A 195 -1.38 11.99 4.22
C ARG A 195 -0.14 11.93 5.09
N ALA A 196 -0.18 12.69 6.18
CA ALA A 196 0.70 12.49 7.32
C ALA A 196 0.11 11.40 8.23
N VAL A 197 0.96 10.51 8.73
CA VAL A 197 0.60 9.56 9.79
C VAL A 197 1.16 10.08 11.10
N LEU A 198 0.29 10.22 12.10
CA LEU A 198 0.59 10.83 13.39
C LEU A 198 0.29 9.83 14.51
N ALA A 199 1.26 9.65 15.39
CA ALA A 199 1.09 8.96 16.66
C ALA A 199 0.61 9.96 17.71
N LEU A 200 -0.54 9.67 18.33
CA LEU A 200 -1.17 10.48 19.35
C LEU A 200 -1.05 9.78 20.70
N ALA A 201 -0.81 10.55 21.75
CA ALA A 201 -0.82 10.08 23.13
C ALA A 201 -1.45 11.12 24.07
N CYS A 202 -2.38 10.70 24.94
CA CYS A 202 -3.02 11.55 25.94
C CYS A 202 -3.54 10.70 27.10
N ASP A 203 -3.38 11.17 28.35
CA ASP A 203 -3.93 10.49 29.52
C ASP A 203 -5.47 10.59 29.60
N ASP A 204 -6.07 11.57 28.92
CA ASP A 204 -7.52 11.74 28.76
C ASP A 204 -7.99 11.16 27.42
N ALA A 205 -8.58 9.96 27.45
CA ALA A 205 -9.15 9.30 26.27
C ALA A 205 -10.25 10.14 25.59
N GLY A 206 -11.03 10.91 26.36
CA GLY A 206 -12.04 11.80 25.80
C GLY A 206 -11.43 13.00 25.05
N ALA A 207 -10.31 13.53 25.52
CA ALA A 207 -9.57 14.57 24.81
C ALA A 207 -9.00 14.03 23.49
N LEU A 208 -8.45 12.81 23.51
CA LEU A 208 -7.95 12.12 22.32
C LEU A 208 -9.06 11.94 21.27
N ALA A 209 -10.21 11.39 21.66
CA ALA A 209 -11.36 11.19 20.77
C ALA A 209 -11.83 12.51 20.11
N ARG A 210 -11.95 13.58 20.91
CA ARG A 210 -12.36 14.90 20.40
C ARG A 210 -11.37 15.48 19.40
N VAL A 211 -10.06 15.31 19.61
CA VAL A 211 -9.03 15.77 18.66
C VAL A 211 -9.15 15.03 17.33
N ILE A 212 -9.33 13.71 17.37
CA ILE A 212 -9.48 12.88 16.17
C ILE A 212 -10.72 13.30 15.37
N GLU A 213 -11.86 13.45 16.06
CA GLU A 213 -13.14 13.83 15.45
C GLU A 213 -13.10 15.25 14.87
N THR A 214 -12.66 16.24 15.65
CA THR A 214 -12.55 17.64 15.18
C THR A 214 -11.59 17.75 14.00
N GLY A 215 -10.53 16.95 14.02
CA GLY A 215 -9.48 16.94 13.01
C GLY A 215 -9.79 16.13 11.75
N SER A 216 -10.97 15.50 11.66
CA SER A 216 -11.33 14.58 10.56
C SER A 216 -10.28 13.50 10.28
N ALA A 217 -9.55 13.08 11.32
CA ALA A 217 -8.45 12.14 11.16
C ALA A 217 -8.97 10.70 11.05
N THR A 218 -8.41 9.92 10.14
CA THR A 218 -8.74 8.50 9.99
C THR A 218 -7.92 7.68 10.98
N ILE A 219 -8.56 6.90 11.83
CA ILE A 219 -7.87 6.03 12.78
C ILE A 219 -7.25 4.85 12.03
N LEU A 220 -5.94 4.68 12.19
CA LEU A 220 -5.21 3.51 11.73
C LEU A 220 -5.14 2.46 12.85
N CYS A 221 -4.74 2.80 14.07
CA CYS A 221 -4.65 1.87 15.19
C CYS A 221 -5.06 2.50 16.52
N GLY A 222 -5.53 1.66 17.46
CA GLY A 222 -5.78 2.00 18.86
C GLY A 222 -7.26 2.23 19.17
N PRO A 223 -7.72 1.95 20.40
CA PRO A 223 -9.10 2.18 20.80
C PRO A 223 -9.32 3.68 21.05
N VAL A 224 -10.29 4.28 20.38
CA VAL A 224 -10.58 5.71 20.52
C VAL A 224 -11.45 6.02 21.74
N GLU A 225 -12.23 5.04 22.20
CA GLU A 225 -13.16 5.24 23.31
C GLU A 225 -12.53 4.99 24.70
N THR A 226 -11.48 4.16 24.77
CA THR A 226 -10.84 3.74 26.05
C THR A 226 -9.32 3.88 26.05
N GLY A 227 -8.71 4.19 24.90
CA GLY A 227 -7.26 4.24 24.74
C GLY A 227 -6.66 5.60 25.04
N THR A 228 -5.43 5.57 25.56
CA THR A 228 -4.59 6.77 25.73
C THR A 228 -3.66 7.00 24.54
N ARG A 229 -3.68 6.12 23.53
CA ARG A 229 -2.83 6.20 22.35
C ARG A 229 -3.59 5.81 21.09
N ALA A 230 -3.35 6.55 20.02
CA ALA A 230 -3.91 6.25 18.71
C ALA A 230 -2.89 6.56 17.61
N LEU A 231 -2.95 5.80 16.52
CA LEU A 231 -2.22 6.09 15.29
C LEU A 231 -3.26 6.55 14.27
N VAL A 232 -3.09 7.75 13.71
CA VAL A 232 -4.06 8.35 12.79
C VAL A 232 -3.41 8.82 11.50
N ALA A 233 -4.20 8.89 10.43
CA ALA A 233 -3.81 9.48 9.16
C ALA A 233 -4.67 10.73 8.88
N ILE A 234 -4.03 11.80 8.46
CA ILE A 234 -4.67 13.09 8.14
C ILE A 234 -4.11 13.66 6.84
N GLU A 235 -4.92 14.40 6.07
CA GLU A 235 -4.45 15.16 4.91
C GLU A 235 -3.34 16.11 5.32
N ARG A 236 -2.25 16.17 4.53
CA ARG A 236 -1.10 17.02 4.88
C ARG A 236 -1.44 18.51 5.01
N THR A 237 -2.44 18.97 4.25
CA THR A 237 -2.94 20.36 4.32
C THR A 237 -3.52 20.69 5.69
N ASP A 238 -4.01 19.70 6.42
CA ASP A 238 -4.79 19.89 7.64
C ASP A 238 -3.94 19.65 8.90
N VAL A 239 -2.70 19.19 8.74
CA VAL A 239 -1.78 18.88 9.85
C VAL A 239 -1.56 20.08 10.76
N ALA A 240 -1.39 21.28 10.22
CA ALA A 240 -1.12 22.47 11.02
C ALA A 240 -2.27 22.76 12.01
N GLY A 241 -3.52 22.80 11.52
CA GLY A 241 -4.69 23.01 12.37
C GLY A 241 -4.94 21.84 13.32
N PHE A 242 -4.59 20.62 12.92
CA PHE A 242 -4.67 19.44 13.79
C PHE A 242 -3.70 19.55 14.97
N LEU A 243 -2.46 19.99 14.74
CA LEU A 243 -1.46 20.17 15.80
C LEU A 243 -1.88 21.25 16.80
N GLU A 244 -2.44 22.37 16.33
CA GLU A 244 -2.98 23.42 17.19
C GLU A 244 -4.11 22.87 18.10
N THR A 245 -5.02 22.09 17.50
CA THR A 245 -6.14 21.48 18.20
C THR A 245 -5.68 20.45 19.25
N ALA A 246 -4.68 19.65 18.91
CA ALA A 246 -4.09 18.66 19.81
C ALA A 246 -3.40 19.34 20.99
N GLN A 247 -2.60 20.38 20.73
CA GLN A 247 -1.89 21.15 21.74
C GLN A 247 -2.87 21.81 22.73
N ALA A 248 -3.94 22.43 22.22
CA ALA A 248 -4.97 23.07 23.06
C ALA A 248 -5.67 22.10 24.01
N ARG A 249 -5.60 20.79 23.73
CA ARG A 249 -6.25 19.72 24.50
C ARG A 249 -5.26 18.82 25.23
N GLY A 250 -3.98 19.16 25.27
CA GLY A 250 -2.96 18.37 25.96
C GLY A 250 -2.69 17.01 25.33
N VAL A 251 -2.96 16.84 24.03
CA VAL A 251 -2.65 15.62 23.29
C VAL A 251 -1.25 15.74 22.70
N ALA A 252 -0.34 14.84 23.09
CA ALA A 252 0.99 14.75 22.52
C ALA A 252 0.90 14.14 21.11
N VAL A 253 1.61 14.75 20.16
CA VAL A 253 1.63 14.32 18.76
C VAL A 253 3.06 14.09 18.32
N THR A 254 3.31 12.91 17.75
CA THR A 254 4.61 12.50 17.21
C THR A 254 4.43 12.08 15.74
N PRO A 255 5.25 12.59 14.80
CA PRO A 255 5.24 12.11 13.42
C PRO A 255 5.56 10.60 13.37
N ALA A 256 4.69 9.84 12.70
CA ALA A 256 4.80 8.39 12.59
C ALA A 256 4.86 7.91 11.12
N GLY A 257 4.89 8.83 10.16
CA GLY A 257 5.13 8.55 8.75
C GLY A 257 4.17 9.30 7.83
N GLY A 258 3.79 8.64 6.73
CA GLY A 258 2.77 9.12 5.80
C GLY A 258 2.03 7.95 5.16
N ALA A 259 0.89 8.18 4.53
CA ALA A 259 0.15 7.10 3.88
C ALA A 259 -0.45 7.56 2.56
N ALA A 260 -0.45 6.67 1.56
CA ALA A 260 -1.35 6.77 0.42
C ALA A 260 -2.75 6.30 0.84
N ILE A 261 -3.80 6.97 0.37
CA ILE A 261 -5.20 6.64 0.66
C ILE A 261 -5.76 5.81 -0.49
N PRO A 262 -6.69 4.89 -0.19
CA PRO A 262 -7.39 4.17 -1.21
C PRO A 262 -8.12 5.02 -2.25
N VAL A 263 -8.08 4.56 -3.50
CA VAL A 263 -8.95 5.04 -4.58
C VAL A 263 -10.33 4.41 -4.38
N ALA A 264 -11.35 5.20 -4.07
CA ALA A 264 -12.72 4.72 -4.31
C ALA A 264 -12.89 4.60 -5.83
N PRO A 265 -13.32 3.45 -6.37
CA PRO A 265 -13.68 3.39 -7.78
C PRO A 265 -14.73 4.47 -8.03
N ALA A 266 -14.54 5.24 -9.11
CA ALA A 266 -15.59 6.16 -9.57
C ALA A 266 -16.87 5.33 -9.69
N THR A 267 -17.91 5.76 -8.98
CA THR A 267 -19.24 5.16 -9.10
C THR A 267 -19.59 5.11 -10.59
N ALA A 268 -19.77 3.89 -11.10
CA ALA A 268 -20.48 3.69 -12.37
C ALA A 268 -21.95 4.06 -12.17
#